data_AF-T1C3Z4-F1
#
_entry.id   AF-T1C3Z4-F1
#
_cell.length_a   1.000
_cell.length_b   1.000
_cell.length_c   1.000
_cell.angle_alpha   90.00
_cell.angle_beta   90.00
_cell.angle_gamma   90.00
#
_symmetry.space_group_name_H-M   'P 1'
#
loop_
_entity.id
_entity.type
_entity.pdbx_description
1 polymer ?
#
loop_
_entity_poly.entity_id
_entity_poly.type
_entity_poly.pdbx_seq_one_letter_code
_entity_poly.pdbx_strand_id
1 'polypeptide(L)'
;MLDYLGVKDFEALFSDIPARVRKKNLDFEPHCSEYKLIRDATTLSESNRFDDFSNFLGCGVYDRIIPSSVDSIVSRSEFLTSYTPYQAEISQGMLQPLFEYQSLISDLLGMDAANSSMY
;
A
#
# COMPACT_ATOMS: atom_id res chain seq x y z
N MET A 1 -19.97 22.62 1.45
CA MET A 1 -18.59 23.08 1.18
C MET A 1 -18.55 24.20 0.15
N LEU A 2 -19.14 24.05 -1.03
CA LEU A 2 -19.17 25.10 -2.07
C LEU A 2 -19.72 26.44 -1.55
N ASP A 3 -20.87 26.42 -0.87
CA ASP A 3 -21.47 27.62 -0.27
C ASP A 3 -20.55 28.30 0.76
N TYR A 4 -19.86 27.52 1.60
CA TYR A 4 -18.90 28.03 2.59
C TYR A 4 -17.72 28.73 1.92
N LEU A 5 -17.25 28.19 0.79
CA LEU A 5 -16.19 28.77 -0.01
C LEU A 5 -16.68 29.92 -0.91
N GLY A 6 -18.00 30.16 -0.97
CA GLY A 6 -18.60 31.15 -1.88
C GLY A 6 -18.46 30.80 -3.36
N VAL A 7 -18.28 29.52 -3.68
CA VAL A 7 -18.06 29.03 -5.05
C VAL A 7 -19.37 28.50 -5.64
N LYS A 8 -19.66 28.88 -6.89
CA LYS A 8 -20.94 28.61 -7.54
C LYS A 8 -21.17 27.12 -7.87
N ASP A 9 -20.14 26.43 -8.34
CA ASP A 9 -20.23 25.05 -8.82
C ASP A 9 -18.87 24.33 -8.71
N PHE A 10 -18.88 23.03 -9.03
CA PHE A 10 -17.69 22.18 -8.97
C PHE A 10 -16.61 22.61 -9.98
N GLU A 11 -16.99 23.06 -11.18
CA GLU A 11 -16.04 23.48 -12.22
C GLU A 11 -15.26 24.73 -11.81
N ALA A 12 -15.89 25.65 -11.09
CA ALA A 12 -15.26 26.84 -10.56
C ALA A 12 -14.13 26.54 -9.55
N LEU A 13 -14.16 25.39 -8.85
CA LEU A 13 -13.07 24.95 -7.98
C LEU A 13 -11.77 24.66 -8.73
N PHE A 14 -11.84 24.31 -10.01
CA PHE A 14 -10.67 23.96 -10.83
C PHE A 14 -10.16 25.14 -11.67
N SER A 15 -10.65 26.37 -11.43
CA SER A 15 -10.30 27.56 -12.19
C SER A 15 -8.78 27.79 -12.33
N ASP A 16 -7.99 27.41 -11.32
CA ASP A 16 -6.52 27.53 -11.29
C ASP A 16 -5.79 26.56 -12.24
N ILE A 17 -6.44 25.50 -12.71
CA ILE A 17 -5.84 24.58 -13.69
C ILE A 17 -5.97 25.21 -15.09
N PRO A 18 -4.89 25.43 -15.86
CA PRO A 18 -5.02 26.04 -17.18
C PRO A 18 -5.85 25.18 -18.16
N ALA A 19 -6.80 25.78 -18.88
CA ALA A 19 -7.72 25.06 -19.78
C ALA A 19 -6.99 24.18 -20.82
N ARG A 20 -5.81 24.61 -21.29
CA ARG A 20 -4.99 23.89 -22.27
C ARG A 20 -4.47 22.53 -21.79
N VAL A 21 -4.38 22.29 -20.48
CA VAL A 21 -3.96 21.01 -19.90
C VAL A 21 -5.11 20.23 -19.27
N ARG A 22 -6.32 20.79 -19.24
CA ARG A 22 -7.49 20.09 -18.68
C ARG A 22 -7.95 19.00 -19.64
N LYS A 23 -8.15 17.80 -19.11
CA LYS A 23 -8.72 16.66 -19.83
C LYS A 23 -10.12 16.37 -19.28
N LYS A 24 -11.14 16.45 -20.13
CA LYS A 24 -12.55 16.27 -19.72
C LYS A 24 -12.91 14.82 -19.46
N ASN A 25 -12.42 13.93 -20.32
CA ASN A 25 -12.72 12.50 -20.26
C ASN A 25 -11.44 11.70 -20.36
N LEU A 26 -11.39 10.60 -19.63
CA LEU A 26 -10.38 9.57 -19.74
C LEU A 26 -11.04 8.36 -20.41
N ASP A 27 -10.29 7.69 -21.27
CA ASP A 27 -10.76 6.49 -21.96
C ASP A 27 -10.54 5.30 -21.01
N PHE A 28 -11.59 4.97 -20.27
CA PHE A 28 -11.60 3.87 -19.30
C PHE A 28 -12.74 2.91 -19.64
N GLU A 29 -12.59 1.67 -19.22
CA GLU A 29 -13.71 0.73 -19.19
C GLU A 29 -14.84 1.27 -18.30
N PRO A 30 -16.09 0.83 -18.53
CA PRO A 30 -17.20 1.20 -17.68
C PRO A 30 -16.93 0.83 -16.22
N HIS A 31 -17.39 1.69 -15.30
CA HIS A 31 -17.36 1.38 -13.88
C HIS A 31 -18.07 0.05 -13.59
N CYS A 32 -17.53 -0.72 -12.67
CA CYS A 32 -18.13 -1.98 -12.21
C CYS A 32 -18.43 -1.91 -10.71
N SER A 33 -19.29 -2.81 -10.23
CA SER A 33 -19.50 -2.97 -8.79
C SER A 33 -18.26 -3.60 -8.15
N GLU A 34 -18.06 -3.34 -6.86
CA GLU A 34 -17.01 -3.98 -6.05
C GLU A 34 -17.05 -5.52 -6.18
N TYR A 35 -18.26 -6.10 -6.13
CA TYR A 35 -18.43 -7.54 -6.31
C TYR A 35 -17.92 -8.05 -7.67
N LYS A 36 -18.24 -7.33 -8.75
CA LYS A 36 -17.75 -7.68 -10.09
C LYS A 36 -16.23 -7.53 -10.15
N LEU A 37 -15.66 -6.46 -9.58
CA LEU A 37 -14.22 -6.24 -9.54
C LEU A 37 -13.49 -7.38 -8.83
N ILE A 38 -13.92 -7.75 -7.62
CA ILE A 38 -13.31 -8.83 -6.84
C ILE A 38 -13.39 -10.14 -7.61
N ARG A 39 -14.57 -10.48 -8.14
CA ARG A 39 -14.75 -11.71 -8.92
C ARG A 39 -13.83 -11.76 -10.13
N ASP A 40 -13.80 -10.69 -10.93
CA ASP A 40 -13.00 -10.66 -12.15
C ASP A 40 -11.50 -10.72 -11.83
N ALA A 41 -11.05 -10.07 -10.75
CA ALA A 41 -9.66 -10.16 -10.26
C ALA A 41 -9.31 -11.57 -9.76
N THR A 42 -10.22 -12.23 -9.03
CA THR A 42 -10.05 -13.63 -8.60
C THR A 42 -9.95 -14.55 -9.82
N THR A 43 -10.84 -14.43 -10.80
CA THR A 43 -10.80 -15.23 -12.04
C THR A 43 -9.50 -15.01 -12.81
N LEU A 44 -8.99 -13.78 -12.88
CA LEU A 44 -7.70 -13.52 -13.52
C LEU A 44 -6.55 -14.22 -12.76
N SER A 45 -6.60 -14.21 -11.43
CA SER A 45 -5.57 -14.85 -10.60
C SER A 45 -5.48 -16.37 -10.78
N GLU A 46 -6.60 -17.03 -11.14
CA GLU A 46 -6.65 -18.49 -11.40
C GLU A 46 -5.87 -18.91 -12.66
N SER A 47 -5.49 -17.95 -13.52
CA SER A 47 -4.60 -18.23 -14.65
C SER A 47 -3.15 -18.46 -14.23
N ASN A 48 -2.76 -18.06 -13.01
CA ASN A 48 -1.44 -18.31 -12.45
C ASN A 48 -1.28 -19.79 -12.08
N ARG A 49 -0.04 -20.29 -12.12
CA ARG A 49 0.32 -21.71 -11.87
C ARG A 49 1.11 -21.86 -10.57
N PHE A 50 0.75 -21.10 -9.53
CA PHE A 50 1.55 -21.02 -8.30
C PHE A 50 1.56 -22.32 -7.49
N ASP A 51 0.43 -23.02 -7.39
CA ASP A 51 0.29 -24.26 -6.60
C ASP A 51 0.74 -25.53 -7.34
N ASP A 52 1.05 -25.42 -8.64
CA ASP A 52 1.32 -26.59 -9.49
C ASP A 52 2.74 -27.14 -9.34
N PHE A 53 3.64 -26.42 -8.65
CA PHE A 53 5.02 -26.85 -8.47
C PHE A 53 5.69 -26.22 -7.25
N SER A 54 6.60 -26.96 -6.62
CA SER A 54 7.54 -26.38 -5.66
C SER A 54 8.60 -25.56 -6.38
N ASN A 55 8.76 -24.29 -6.01
CA ASN A 55 9.72 -23.38 -6.63
C ASN A 55 11.05 -23.36 -5.87
N PHE A 56 12.11 -23.88 -6.51
CA PHE A 56 13.48 -23.89 -5.97
C PHE A 56 14.46 -23.06 -6.81
N LEU A 57 13.98 -22.12 -7.63
CA LEU A 57 14.84 -21.29 -8.48
C LEU A 57 15.79 -20.39 -7.69
N GLY A 58 15.41 -19.98 -6.47
CA GLY A 58 16.23 -19.12 -5.61
C GLY A 58 16.38 -17.70 -6.17
N CYS A 59 17.62 -17.23 -6.29
CA CYS A 59 17.95 -15.87 -6.77
C CYS A 59 17.40 -14.73 -5.90
N GLY A 60 17.45 -14.90 -4.58
CA GLY A 60 17.02 -13.86 -3.62
C GLY A 60 15.55 -13.92 -3.24
N VAL A 61 14.75 -14.78 -3.88
CA VAL A 61 13.36 -15.06 -3.51
C VAL A 61 13.24 -16.53 -3.13
N TYR A 62 12.75 -16.77 -1.93
CA TYR A 62 12.63 -18.12 -1.36
C TYR A 62 11.25 -18.26 -0.73
N ASP A 63 10.62 -19.40 -0.98
CA ASP A 63 9.34 -19.75 -0.36
C ASP A 63 9.51 -19.88 1.17
N ARG A 64 8.52 -19.40 1.91
CA ARG A 64 8.56 -19.33 3.37
C ARG A 64 7.16 -19.41 3.98
N ILE A 65 7.08 -20.04 5.14
CA ILE A 65 5.84 -20.09 5.91
C ILE A 65 5.62 -18.71 6.55
N ILE A 66 4.52 -18.06 6.18
CA ILE A 66 4.06 -16.82 6.82
C ILE A 66 3.14 -17.22 7.99
N PRO A 67 3.46 -16.85 9.25
CA PRO A 67 2.59 -17.14 10.37
C PRO A 67 1.20 -16.50 10.18
N SER A 68 0.13 -17.24 10.51
CA SER A 68 -1.25 -16.78 10.31
C SER A 68 -1.63 -15.51 11.09
N SER A 69 -0.87 -15.18 12.14
CA SER A 69 -1.03 -13.93 12.88
C SER A 69 -0.62 -12.69 12.08
N VAL A 70 0.27 -12.82 11.09
CA VAL A 70 0.80 -11.68 10.34
C VAL A 70 -0.32 -10.93 9.63
N ASP A 71 -1.22 -11.62 8.94
CA ASP A 71 -2.34 -10.98 8.22
C ASP A 71 -3.23 -10.17 9.17
N SER A 72 -3.50 -10.71 10.37
CA SER A 72 -4.27 -10.01 11.40
C SER A 72 -3.56 -8.76 11.94
N ILE A 73 -2.22 -8.79 12.02
CA ILE A 73 -1.43 -7.67 12.51
C ILE A 73 -1.33 -6.57 11.46
N VAL A 74 -0.96 -6.92 10.23
CA VAL A 74 -0.73 -5.92 9.16
C VAL A 74 -2.03 -5.30 8.64
N SER A 75 -3.17 -5.96 8.83
CA SER A 75 -4.49 -5.41 8.49
C SER A 75 -5.02 -4.38 9.50
N ARG A 76 -4.37 -4.21 10.65
CA ARG A 76 -4.76 -3.16 11.59
C ARG A 76 -4.53 -1.78 10.99
N SER A 77 -5.41 -0.83 11.29
CA SER A 77 -5.38 0.51 10.70
C SER A 77 -4.07 1.25 10.97
N GLU A 78 -3.43 1.04 12.13
CA GLU A 78 -2.18 1.72 12.46
C GLU A 78 -1.02 1.30 11.55
N PHE A 79 -1.12 0.14 10.88
CA PHE A 79 -0.16 -0.33 9.88
C PHE A 79 -0.64 -0.12 8.44
N LEU A 80 -1.95 -0.27 8.21
CA LEU A 80 -2.51 -0.28 6.86
C LEU A 80 -2.75 1.14 6.31
N THR A 81 -3.12 2.10 7.15
CA THR A 81 -3.59 3.42 6.69
C THR A 81 -2.71 4.59 7.11
N SER A 82 -1.81 4.39 8.08
CA SER A 82 -0.85 5.41 8.47
C SER A 82 0.23 5.59 7.38
N TYR A 83 0.86 6.77 7.37
CA TYR A 83 1.99 7.05 6.49
C TYR A 83 3.27 7.20 7.31
N THR A 84 4.32 7.79 6.72
CA THR A 84 5.59 8.05 7.41
C THR A 84 5.35 8.66 8.79
N PRO A 85 5.98 8.12 9.86
CA PRO A 85 5.71 8.50 11.25
C PRO A 85 6.37 9.85 11.61
N TYR A 86 6.03 10.93 10.91
CA TYR A 86 6.53 12.29 11.16
C TYR A 86 6.09 12.87 12.52
N GLN A 87 5.00 12.35 13.09
CA GLN A 87 4.50 12.74 14.41
C GLN A 87 4.71 11.59 15.39
N ALA A 88 5.90 11.56 16.00
CA ALA A 88 6.37 10.41 16.77
C ALA A 88 5.47 10.11 17.98
N GLU A 89 4.91 11.12 18.64
CA GLU A 89 4.06 11.02 19.83
C GLU A 89 2.78 10.21 19.59
N ILE A 90 2.30 10.19 18.35
CA ILE A 90 1.09 9.47 17.93
C ILE A 90 1.39 8.33 16.94
N SER A 91 2.67 7.99 16.75
CA SER A 91 3.13 6.96 15.81
C SER A 91 3.95 5.85 16.45
N GLN A 92 3.97 5.77 17.79
CA GLN A 92 4.76 4.77 18.53
C GLN A 92 4.43 3.32 18.15
N GLY A 93 3.18 3.03 17.75
CA GLY A 93 2.78 1.70 17.29
C GLY A 93 3.50 1.23 16.01
N MET A 94 3.88 2.14 15.11
CA MET A 94 4.68 1.84 13.92
C MET A 94 6.18 1.96 14.19
N LEU A 95 6.59 2.94 14.99
CA LEU A 95 8.02 3.15 15.29
C LEU A 95 8.63 1.96 16.05
N GLN A 96 7.85 1.32 16.93
CA GLN A 96 8.30 0.14 17.66
C GLN A 96 8.73 -1.02 16.74
N PRO A 97 7.90 -1.55 15.82
CA PRO A 97 8.32 -2.63 14.93
C PRO A 97 9.43 -2.23 13.95
N LEU A 98 9.54 -0.95 13.58
CA LEU A 98 10.68 -0.46 12.79
C LEU A 98 11.99 -0.55 13.59
N PHE A 99 11.96 -0.19 14.88
CA PHE A 99 13.10 -0.34 15.77
C PHE A 99 13.44 -1.82 16.02
N GLU A 100 12.44 -2.68 16.17
CA GLU A 100 12.64 -4.13 16.30
C GLU A 100 13.27 -4.72 15.03
N TYR A 101 12.85 -4.28 13.84
CA TYR A 101 13.50 -4.64 12.58
C TYR A 101 14.97 -4.21 12.56
N GLN A 102 15.26 -2.96 12.93
CA GLN A 102 16.65 -2.46 12.95
C GLN A 102 17.52 -3.25 13.93
N SER A 103 16.98 -3.57 15.11
CA SER A 103 17.66 -4.36 16.12
C SER A 103 17.94 -5.77 15.60
N LEU A 104 16.93 -6.45 15.04
CA LEU A 104 17.06 -7.79 14.47
C LEU A 104 18.13 -7.85 13.37
N ILE A 105 18.14 -6.87 12.45
CA ILE A 105 19.12 -6.84 11.36
C ILE A 105 20.53 -6.52 11.87
N SER A 106 20.66 -5.60 12.84
CA SER A 106 21.94 -5.25 13.44
C SER A 106 22.55 -6.46 14.17
N ASP A 107 21.75 -7.19 14.95
CA ASP A 107 22.17 -8.41 15.65
C ASP A 107 22.53 -9.52 14.66
N LEU A 108 21.71 -9.73 13.63
CA LEU A 108 21.92 -10.80 12.64
C LEU A 108 23.21 -10.58 11.82
N LEU A 109 23.53 -9.33 11.49
CA LEU A 109 24.70 -8.97 10.68
C LEU A 109 25.93 -8.59 11.50
N GLY A 110 25.79 -8.44 12.82
CA GLY A 110 26.86 -7.97 13.71
C GLY A 110 27.30 -6.54 13.43
N MET A 111 26.35 -5.68 13.02
CA MET A 111 26.60 -4.28 12.68
C MET A 111 26.11 -3.34 13.80
N ASP A 112 26.71 -2.17 13.93
CA ASP A 112 26.35 -1.20 14.99
C ASP A 112 24.95 -0.59 14.81
N ALA A 113 24.47 -0.51 13.57
CA ALA A 113 23.15 0.04 13.24
C ALA A 113 22.65 -0.44 11.87
N ALA A 114 21.32 -0.45 11.72
CA ALA A 114 20.62 -0.67 10.45
C ALA A 114 19.60 0.45 10.22
N ASN A 115 19.26 0.71 8.95
CA ASN A 115 18.15 1.61 8.61
C ASN A 115 16.79 0.85 8.65
N SER A 116 15.69 1.56 8.42
CA SER A 116 14.34 0.99 8.41
C SER A 116 13.90 0.52 7.01
N SER A 117 14.74 -0.28 6.33
CA SER A 117 14.56 -0.89 4.98
C SER A 117 15.06 -0.07 3.77
N MET A 118 15.10 -0.73 2.61
CA MET A 118 15.41 -0.22 1.26
C MET A 118 14.55 -0.97 0.21
N TYR A 119 14.47 -0.45 -1.03
CA TYR A 119 13.81 -1.10 -2.17
C TYR A 119 14.66 -2.21 -2.81
#